data_AF-A0A1F2T073-F1
#
_entry.id   AF-A0A1F2T073-F1
#
_cell.length_a   1.000
_cell.length_b   1.000
_cell.length_c   1.000
_cell.angle_alpha   90.00
_cell.angle_beta   90.00
_cell.angle_gamma   90.00
#
_symmetry.space_group_name_H-M   'P 1'
#
loop_
_entity.id
_entity.type
_entity.pdbx_description
1 polymer ?
#
loop_
_entity_poly.entity_id
_entity_poly.type
_entity_poly.pdbx_seq_one_letter_code
_entity_poly.pdbx_strand_id
1 'polypeptide(L)' 'MTTLQPAHMTTLQPAQASGFAACPLCHTTDDVLTGEALAAGGDWHCRTCGQAWTAARLATAESYSAWVLARLASA' A
#
# COMPACT_ATOMS: atom_id res chain seq x y z
N MET A 1 20.88 8.67 -26.74
CA MET A 1 19.86 9.62 -26.24
C MET A 1 19.09 8.89 -25.15
N THR A 2 19.42 9.13 -23.89
CA THR A 2 18.78 8.45 -22.75
C THR A 2 17.60 9.30 -22.31
N THR A 3 16.38 8.83 -22.56
CA THR A 3 15.17 9.46 -22.04
C THR A 3 15.09 9.16 -20.55
N LEU A 4 15.27 10.19 -19.71
CA LEU A 4 14.92 10.15 -18.30
C LEU A 4 13.41 9.97 -18.21
N GLN A 5 12.97 8.76 -17.91
CA GLN A 5 11.57 8.47 -17.68
C GLN A 5 11.12 9.25 -16.43
N PRO A 6 10.02 10.01 -16.47
CA PRO A 6 9.50 10.68 -15.28
C PRO A 6 9.25 9.60 -14.22
N ALA A 7 9.68 9.88 -12.99
CA ALA A 7 9.35 9.06 -11.84
C ALA A 7 7.84 8.81 -11.89
N HIS A 8 7.45 7.53 -12.00
CA HIS A 8 6.05 7.16 -11.86
C HIS A 8 5.62 7.63 -10.47
N MET A 9 4.96 8.77 -10.43
CA MET A 9 4.25 9.27 -9.27
C MET A 9 2.98 8.42 -9.17
N THR A 10 3.18 7.14 -8.84
CA THR A 10 2.10 6.25 -8.49
C THR A 10 1.63 6.75 -7.14
N THR A 11 0.53 7.49 -7.16
CA THR A 11 -0.32 7.70 -6.00
C THR A 11 -0.31 6.42 -5.17
N LEU A 12 0.06 6.52 -3.90
CA LEU A 12 -0.33 5.53 -2.89
C LEU A 12 -1.87 5.57 -2.84
N GLN A 13 -2.53 5.02 -3.86
CA GLN A 13 -3.96 4.83 -3.82
C GLN A 13 -4.22 3.99 -2.57
N PRO A 14 -5.14 4.41 -1.69
CA PRO A 14 -5.60 3.51 -0.64
C PRO A 14 -6.02 2.23 -1.36
N ALA A 15 -5.45 1.11 -0.93
CA ALA A 15 -5.58 -0.21 -1.54
C ALA A 15 -7.01 -0.75 -1.40
N GLN A 16 -7.99 -0.03 -1.96
CA GLN A 16 -9.42 -0.27 -1.80
C GLN A 16 -10.17 -0.36 -3.14
N ALA A 17 -9.52 -0.10 -4.28
CA ALA A 17 -10.18 -0.12 -5.60
C ALA A 17 -10.21 -1.50 -6.28
N SER A 18 -9.45 -2.46 -5.75
CA SER A 18 -9.51 -3.87 -6.11
C SER A 18 -9.65 -4.55 -4.76
N GLY A 19 -10.63 -5.43 -4.54
CA GLY A 19 -10.92 -6.03 -3.22
C GLY A 19 -9.78 -6.84 -2.59
N PHE A 20 -8.54 -6.68 -3.05
CA PHE A 20 -7.32 -7.35 -2.68
C PHE A 20 -6.33 -6.40 -2.02
N ALA A 21 -5.59 -6.92 -1.05
CA ALA A 21 -4.53 -6.22 -0.36
C ALA A 21 -3.36 -5.87 -1.27
N ALA A 22 -2.75 -4.69 -1.10
CA ALA A 22 -1.47 -4.36 -1.73
C ALA A 22 -0.39 -4.15 -0.67
N CYS A 23 0.83 -4.63 -0.94
CA CYS A 23 1.90 -4.58 0.05
C CYS A 23 2.45 -3.16 0.16
N PRO A 24 2.43 -2.50 1.34
CA PRO A 24 2.93 -1.14 1.45
C PRO A 24 4.42 -0.98 1.13
N LEU A 25 5.20 -2.08 1.14
CA LEU A 25 6.63 -2.05 0.81
C LEU A 25 6.91 -2.36 -0.66
N CYS A 26 6.49 -3.53 -1.15
CA CYS A 26 6.83 -3.97 -2.51
C CYS A 26 5.74 -3.67 -3.55
N HIS A 27 4.60 -3.14 -3.10
CA HIS A 27 3.45 -2.71 -3.91
C HIS A 27 2.82 -3.84 -4.73
N THR A 28 3.16 -5.11 -4.42
CA THR A 28 2.54 -6.27 -5.04
C THR A 28 1.17 -6.51 -4.40
N THR A 29 0.17 -6.69 -5.25
CA THR A 29 -1.19 -7.09 -4.85
C THR A 29 -1.20 -8.57 -4.48
N ASP A 30 -1.80 -8.91 -3.34
CA ASP A 30 -2.04 -10.29 -2.92
C ASP A 30 -3.43 -10.71 -3.39
N ASP A 31 -3.50 -11.66 -4.32
CA ASP A 31 -4.73 -12.15 -4.95
C ASP A 31 -5.59 -13.03 -4.04
N VAL A 32 -5.10 -13.40 -2.85
CA VAL A 32 -5.80 -14.27 -1.90
C VAL A 32 -6.30 -13.49 -0.69
N LEU A 33 -5.64 -12.39 -0.32
CA LEU A 33 -6.00 -11.60 0.84
C LEU A 33 -6.89 -10.42 0.45
N THR A 34 -8.12 -10.42 0.95
CA THR A 34 -9.05 -9.31 0.67
C THR A 34 -8.82 -8.12 1.60
N GLY A 35 -9.19 -6.93 1.14
CA GLY A 35 -9.10 -5.70 1.94
C GLY A 35 -9.96 -5.77 3.22
N GLU A 36 -11.11 -6.47 3.17
CA GLU A 36 -11.99 -6.64 4.32
C GLU A 36 -11.38 -7.52 5.41
N ALA A 37 -10.64 -8.58 5.01
CA ALA A 37 -9.94 -9.45 5.96
C ALA A 37 -8.84 -8.70 6.73
N LEU A 38 -8.16 -7.76 6.06
CA LEU A 38 -7.21 -6.85 6.69
C LEU A 38 -7.90 -5.83 7.59
N ALA A 39 -9.02 -5.25 7.14
CA ALA A 39 -9.80 -4.30 7.93
C ALA A 39 -10.35 -4.91 9.22
N ALA A 40 -10.60 -6.23 9.24
CA ALA A 40 -10.98 -6.98 10.44
C ALA A 40 -9.82 -7.15 11.45
N GLY A 41 -8.63 -6.62 11.17
CA GLY A 41 -7.46 -6.68 12.06
C GLY A 41 -6.59 -7.91 11.86
N GLY A 42 -6.68 -8.58 10.70
CA GLY A 42 -5.84 -9.73 10.37
C GLY A 42 -4.37 -9.35 10.19
N ASP A 43 -3.49 -10.19 10.72
CA ASP A 43 -2.06 -10.14 10.39
C ASP A 43 -1.84 -10.72 8.98
N TRP A 44 -0.87 -10.15 8.26
CA TRP A 44 -0.55 -10.55 6.90
C TRP A 44 0.94 -10.72 6.70
N HIS A 45 1.33 -11.76 5.97
CA HIS A 45 2.68 -11.94 5.48
C HIS A 45 2.71 -11.84 3.95
N CYS A 46 3.42 -10.85 3.42
CA CYS A 46 3.54 -10.67 1.97
C CYS A 46 4.37 -11.81 1.36
N ARG A 47 3.76 -12.61 0.48
CA ARG A 47 4.42 -13.75 -0.20
C ARG A 47 5.54 -13.33 -1.15
N THR A 48 5.56 -12.07 -1.60
CA THR A 48 6.55 -11.57 -2.56
C THR A 48 7.81 -11.06 -1.88
N CYS A 49 7.68 -10.17 -0.88
CA CYS A 49 8.82 -9.55 -0.22
C CYS A 49 9.11 -10.11 1.19
N GLY A 50 8.27 -11.01 1.70
CA GLY A 50 8.44 -11.64 3.02
C GLY A 50 8.20 -10.70 4.20
N GLN A 51 7.58 -9.52 4.00
CA GLN A 51 7.27 -8.64 5.12
C GLN A 51 6.08 -9.14 5.94
N ALA A 52 6.21 -9.03 7.25
CA ALA A 52 5.13 -9.26 8.20
C ALA A 52 4.46 -7.93 8.59
N TRP A 53 3.17 -7.87 8.34
CA TRP A 53 2.28 -6.74 8.55
C TRP A 53 1.27 -7.10 9.63
N THR A 54 1.45 -6.53 10.82
CA THR A 54 0.41 -6.58 11.84
C THR A 54 -0.61 -5.49 11.60
N ALA A 55 -1.80 -5.62 12.19
CA ALA A 55 -2.84 -4.59 12.13
C ALA A 55 -2.29 -3.17 12.46
N ALA A 56 -1.45 -3.07 13.49
CA ALA A 56 -0.83 -1.80 13.90
C ALA A 56 0.15 -1.23 12.85
N ARG A 57 0.95 -2.10 12.21
CA ARG A 57 1.88 -1.66 11.15
C ARG A 57 1.14 -1.20 9.91
N LEU A 58 0.03 -1.86 9.57
CA LEU A 58 -0.83 -1.48 8.45
C LEU A 58 -1.51 -0.13 8.72
N ALA A 59 -2.12 0.06 9.89
CA ALA A 59 -2.73 1.33 10.26
C ALA A 59 -1.73 2.50 10.24
N THR A 60 -0.48 2.24 10.63
CA THR A 60 0.60 3.23 10.55
C THR A 60 0.95 3.55 9.08
N ALA A 61 1.09 2.53 8.23
CA ALA A 61 1.38 2.72 6.82
C ALA A 61 0.27 3.48 6.08
N GLU A 62 -0.99 3.20 6.40
CA GLU A 62 -2.16 3.92 5.89
C GLU A 62 -2.20 5.38 6.38
N SER A 63 -1.92 5.61 7.66
CA SER A 63 -1.85 6.98 8.20
C SER A 63 -0.75 7.79 7.51
N TYR A 64 0.40 7.16 7.24
CA TYR A 64 1.50 7.80 6.54
C TYR A 64 1.15 8.11 5.08
N SER A 65 0.52 7.16 4.35
CA SER A 65 0.11 7.42 2.97
C SER A 65 -0.93 8.54 2.89
N ALA A 66 -1.91 8.57 3.79
CA ALA A 66 -2.89 9.65 3.89
C ALA A 66 -2.21 11.00 4.15
N TRP A 67 -1.23 11.06 5.06
CA TRP A 67 -0.45 12.27 5.34
C TRP A 67 0.36 12.74 4.11
N VAL A 68 0.98 11.82 3.36
CA VAL A 68 1.71 12.16 2.13
C VAL A 68 0.74 12.75 1.10
N LEU A 69 -0.42 12.11 0.87
CA LEU A 69 -1.43 12.59 -0.07
C LEU A 69 -1.95 13.98 0.32
N ALA A 70 -2.24 14.20 1.60
CA ALA A 70 -2.68 15.50 2.10
C ALA A 70 -1.65 16.60 1.80
N ARG A 71 -0.35 16.30 1.94
CA ARG A 71 0.73 17.26 1.65
C ARG A 71 0.87 17.52 0.16
N LEU A 72 0.76 16.49 -0.67
CA LEU A 72 0.82 16.63 -2.12
C LEU A 72 -0.36 17.45 -2.66
N ALA A 73 -1.54 17.32 -2.06
CA ALA A 73 -2.70 18.13 -2.44
C ALA A 73 -2.61 19.60 -1.99
N SER A 74 -1.74 19.90 -1.02
CA SER A 74 -1.49 21.25 -0.50
C SER A 74 -0.26 21.95 -1.10
N ALA A 75 0.47 21.27 -1.98
CA ALA A 75 1.68 21.77 -2.66
C ALA A 75 1.35 22.23 -4.08
#